data_AF-A0A9P9WZG2-F1
#
_entry.id   AF-A0A9P9WZG2-F1
#
_cell.length_a   1.000
_cell.length_b   1.000
_cell.length_c   1.000
_cell.angle_alpha   90.00
_cell.angle_beta   90.00
_cell.angle_gamma   90.00
#
_symmetry.space_group_name_H-M   'P 1'
#
loop_
_entity.id
_entity.type
_entity.pdbx_description
1 polymer ?
#
loop_
_entity_poly.entity_id
_entity_poly.type
_entity_poly.pdbx_seq_one_letter_code
_entity_poly.pdbx_strand_id
1 'polypeptide(L)'
;MDFDTSLLVDEVWDARRDSRHEPSVTNIPLHYERAKALCLSRGLTVDDIAELTPRFWDFHFDPISSRDMTAFVIATIHLNLCVGTIARFSRERPDLMATLEELLAFKACGEFMLTEVGHGLDARNLETTATMEADGSFTLNTPNAGAAKAMPPSSPLAGMARVAVVFARLIVGGDDRGVKPFVVRINDARGMCDGVVSRVLPVRAGTKPLDHSITTFHNVRLQPEALLGSASRGNNEREEFLAHIWRVSVGTLSLSIMGVSAIRVAGCIAALYSQRRLVGDRNRLPIMQFSTQQRPILGEVLHAYAKWSVGEFTNHNHNADVRRGIATVFKVLVVRSSRLLHELAERCGWQGLYAHNQITELASTFQGNSVAEGDTLVISIRLASELLMSRYGLPQPTDPTGSLAMYEAGMIEEVARDKNLALGDSGSLRGTTYNNSVLPRCRAMVEAIGQRMAYEAARAQGNIAPEVLNVFEKSCIQKDPSWFVEHGHGTRSALRDDENRAYSNLLPLLPTLMERANAKDYITAPLVEEGDMEDFIKTLPAFGARTDDVVAERAPKSRL
;
A
#
# COMPACT_ATOMS: atom_id res chain seq x y z
N MET A 1 12.65 -1.90 17.09
CA MET A 1 13.04 -0.59 16.53
C MET A 1 12.11 0.39 17.16
N ASP A 2 12.65 1.24 18.01
CA ASP A 2 11.95 2.42 18.48
C ASP A 2 12.05 3.43 17.34
N PHE A 3 10.91 3.75 16.74
CA PHE A 3 10.85 4.76 15.70
C PHE A 3 10.94 6.12 16.37
N ASP A 4 11.69 7.02 15.76
CA ASP A 4 11.77 8.40 16.21
C ASP A 4 10.40 9.09 16.05
N THR A 5 9.76 9.36 17.19
CA THR A 5 8.46 10.01 17.31
C THR A 5 8.57 11.53 17.48
N SER A 6 9.78 12.10 17.44
CA SER A 6 9.97 13.56 17.56
C SER A 6 9.20 14.34 16.49
N LEU A 7 9.07 13.77 15.28
CA LEU A 7 8.27 14.39 14.22
C LEU A 7 6.79 14.58 14.60
N LEU A 8 6.24 13.75 15.49
CA LEU A 8 4.84 13.83 15.90
C LEU A 8 4.54 15.03 16.81
N VAL A 9 5.55 15.68 17.37
CA VAL A 9 5.38 16.90 18.19
C VAL A 9 5.37 18.18 17.37
N ASP A 10 5.74 18.12 16.08
CA ASP A 10 5.69 19.27 15.20
C ASP A 10 4.25 19.72 14.94
N GLU A 11 4.04 21.03 14.80
CA GLU A 11 2.72 21.64 14.58
C GLU A 11 1.97 21.06 13.36
N VAL A 12 2.69 20.60 12.35
CA VAL A 12 2.10 19.97 11.15
C VAL A 12 1.42 18.62 11.46
N TRP A 13 1.81 17.94 12.53
CA TRP A 13 1.24 16.66 12.97
C TRP A 13 0.22 16.80 14.10
N ASP A 14 -0.12 18.04 14.50
CA ASP A 14 -1.17 18.29 15.47
C ASP A 14 -2.52 17.71 15.00
N ALA A 15 -3.11 16.84 15.80
CA ALA A 15 -4.40 16.20 15.52
C ALA A 15 -5.55 17.21 15.37
N ARG A 16 -5.42 18.44 15.89
CA ARG A 16 -6.38 19.52 15.68
C ARG A 16 -6.42 20.02 14.23
N ARG A 17 -5.35 19.80 13.46
CA ARG A 17 -5.27 20.11 12.03
C ARG A 17 -5.88 19.01 11.16
N ASP A 18 -6.16 17.82 11.70
CA ASP A 18 -6.85 16.78 10.94
C ASP A 18 -8.28 17.23 10.61
N SER A 19 -8.64 17.14 9.33
CA SER A 19 -9.99 17.50 8.87
C SER A 19 -11.04 16.70 9.62
N ARG A 20 -11.91 17.40 10.36
CA ARG A 20 -13.02 16.81 11.13
C ARG A 20 -14.31 16.68 10.34
N HIS A 21 -14.36 17.34 9.19
CA HIS A 21 -15.49 17.39 8.27
C HIS A 21 -15.11 16.81 6.91
N GLU A 22 -16.03 16.88 5.96
CA GLU A 22 -15.87 16.33 4.62
C GLU A 22 -14.50 16.72 4.00
N PRO A 23 -13.79 15.75 3.40
CA PRO A 23 -12.56 16.02 2.68
C PRO A 23 -12.72 17.18 1.69
N SER A 24 -12.01 18.28 1.95
CA SER A 24 -12.02 19.47 1.10
C SER A 24 -10.68 19.63 0.39
N VAL A 25 -10.71 20.22 -0.81
CA VAL A 25 -9.50 20.62 -1.55
C VAL A 25 -8.60 21.56 -0.74
N THR A 26 -9.16 22.31 0.20
CA THR A 26 -8.41 23.19 1.12
C THR A 26 -7.46 22.43 2.05
N ASN A 27 -7.67 21.13 2.24
CA ASN A 27 -6.85 20.30 3.12
C ASN A 27 -5.69 19.63 2.38
N ILE A 28 -5.66 19.66 1.03
CA ILE A 28 -4.61 19.04 0.23
C ILE A 28 -3.20 19.54 0.63
N PRO A 29 -2.96 20.87 0.81
CA PRO A 29 -1.63 21.36 1.20
C PRO A 29 -1.07 20.73 2.48
N LEU A 30 -1.91 20.45 3.48
CA LEU A 30 -1.48 19.82 4.74
C LEU A 30 -0.81 18.46 4.52
N HIS A 31 -1.36 17.63 3.64
CA HIS A 31 -0.79 16.31 3.36
C HIS A 31 0.57 16.40 2.66
N TYR A 32 0.77 17.43 1.83
CA TYR A 32 2.08 17.73 1.23
C TYR A 32 3.08 18.31 2.23
N GLU A 33 2.64 19.17 3.17
CA GLU A 33 3.47 19.65 4.27
C GLU A 33 3.96 18.48 5.16
N ARG A 34 3.06 17.55 5.48
CA ARG A 34 3.39 16.33 6.23
C ARG A 34 4.34 15.40 5.47
N ALA A 35 4.10 15.19 4.18
CA ALA A 35 4.99 14.40 3.32
C ALA A 35 6.39 15.02 3.26
N LYS A 36 6.47 16.34 3.11
CA LYS A 36 7.72 17.10 3.17
C LYS A 36 8.44 16.92 4.51
N ALA A 37 7.74 17.12 5.61
CA ALA A 37 8.32 16.98 6.95
C ALA A 37 8.85 15.55 7.18
N LEU A 38 8.11 14.54 6.73
CA LEU A 38 8.51 13.14 6.78
C LEU A 38 9.76 12.84 5.95
N CYS A 39 9.83 13.32 4.71
CA CYS A 39 11.00 13.09 3.85
C CYS A 39 12.25 13.79 4.39
N LEU A 40 12.11 15.04 4.85
CA LEU A 40 13.23 15.84 5.36
C LEU A 40 13.75 15.32 6.71
N SER A 41 12.88 14.87 7.62
CA SER A 41 13.32 14.33 8.92
C SER A 41 14.14 13.05 8.78
N ARG A 42 13.83 12.24 7.76
CA ARG A 42 14.53 10.97 7.50
C ARG A 42 15.82 11.16 6.72
N GLY A 43 15.93 12.26 5.95
CA GLY A 43 17.17 12.70 5.31
C GLY A 43 17.84 11.62 4.44
N LEU A 44 17.04 10.95 3.59
CA LEU A 44 17.55 9.91 2.69
C LEU A 44 18.41 10.53 1.59
N THR A 45 19.54 9.90 1.31
CA THR A 45 20.43 10.28 0.20
C THR A 45 19.98 9.65 -1.12
N VAL A 46 20.54 10.12 -2.24
CA VAL A 46 20.35 9.49 -3.56
C VAL A 46 20.75 8.01 -3.51
N ASP A 47 21.88 7.69 -2.87
CA ASP A 47 22.37 6.32 -2.75
C ASP A 47 21.48 5.45 -1.85
N ASP A 48 20.96 5.99 -0.74
CA ASP A 48 20.00 5.27 0.11
C ASP A 48 18.80 4.79 -0.70
N ILE A 49 18.28 5.68 -1.54
CA ILE A 49 17.12 5.42 -2.38
C ILE A 49 17.50 4.47 -3.53
N ALA A 50 18.58 4.74 -4.25
CA ALA A 50 19.00 3.98 -5.44
C ALA A 50 19.33 2.51 -5.10
N GLU A 51 20.05 2.29 -4.00
CA GLU A 51 20.53 0.97 -3.58
C GLU A 51 19.58 0.26 -2.60
N LEU A 52 18.42 0.87 -2.29
CA LEU A 52 17.42 0.32 -1.37
C LEU A 52 18.02 -0.04 0.00
N THR A 53 18.84 0.86 0.55
CA THR A 53 19.56 0.62 1.82
C THR A 53 18.59 0.38 2.98
N PRO A 54 19.06 -0.15 4.12
CA PRO A 54 18.22 -0.29 5.31
C PRO A 54 17.48 1.01 5.67
N ARG A 55 18.09 2.18 5.49
CA ARG A 55 17.45 3.49 5.74
C ARG A 55 16.21 3.72 4.85
N PHE A 56 16.26 3.32 3.58
CA PHE A 56 15.10 3.39 2.67
C PHE A 56 13.96 2.50 3.15
N TRP A 57 14.25 1.31 3.68
CA TRP A 57 13.22 0.42 4.20
C TRP A 57 12.72 0.84 5.57
N ASP A 58 13.58 1.35 6.45
CA ASP A 58 13.21 1.87 7.77
C ASP A 58 12.20 3.01 7.64
N PHE A 59 12.36 3.88 6.63
CA PHE A 59 11.34 4.87 6.25
C PHE A 59 9.97 4.23 6.01
N HIS A 60 9.93 3.10 5.30
CA HIS A 60 8.68 2.45 4.94
C HIS A 60 8.07 1.64 6.09
N PHE A 61 8.88 1.19 7.05
CA PHE A 61 8.44 0.51 8.26
C PHE A 61 7.88 1.44 9.34
N ASP A 62 8.03 2.76 9.16
CA ASP A 62 7.58 3.77 10.11
C ASP A 62 6.04 3.77 10.27
N PRO A 63 5.50 3.57 11.49
CA PRO A 63 4.07 3.61 11.74
C PRO A 63 3.44 4.99 11.56
N ILE A 64 4.22 6.06 11.35
CA ILE A 64 3.71 7.40 11.01
C ILE A 64 2.83 7.39 9.76
N SER A 65 3.00 6.40 8.88
CA SER A 65 2.09 6.09 7.78
C SER A 65 0.61 5.93 8.21
N SER A 66 0.35 5.55 9.46
CA SER A 66 -1.00 5.41 10.02
C SER A 66 -1.55 6.70 10.65
N ARG A 67 -0.72 7.75 10.79
CA ARG A 67 -1.19 9.10 11.15
C ARG A 67 -1.75 9.83 9.94
N ASP A 68 -1.05 9.76 8.82
CA ASP A 68 -1.49 10.33 7.56
C ASP A 68 -1.05 9.46 6.38
N MET A 69 -1.92 8.52 6.03
CA MET A 69 -1.65 7.57 4.96
C MET A 69 -1.57 8.26 3.59
N THR A 70 -2.27 9.39 3.40
CA THR A 70 -2.17 10.20 2.19
C THR A 70 -0.81 10.88 2.08
N ALA A 71 -0.31 11.49 3.15
CA ALA A 71 1.04 12.07 3.19
C ALA A 71 2.12 11.02 2.92
N PHE A 72 1.94 9.81 3.46
CA PHE A 72 2.86 8.71 3.23
C PHE A 72 2.82 8.22 1.77
N VAL A 73 1.65 8.12 1.15
CA VAL A 73 1.51 7.80 -0.28
C VAL A 73 2.23 8.85 -1.15
N ILE A 74 2.07 10.15 -0.86
CA ILE A 74 2.82 11.22 -1.54
C ILE A 74 4.33 10.98 -1.40
N ALA A 75 4.81 10.74 -0.19
CA ALA A 75 6.22 10.53 0.08
C ALA A 75 6.77 9.27 -0.61
N THR A 76 6.01 8.18 -0.66
CA THR A 76 6.41 6.95 -1.36
C THR A 76 6.44 7.16 -2.89
N ILE A 77 5.46 7.84 -3.48
CA ILE A 77 5.51 8.18 -4.92
C ILE A 77 6.76 9.04 -5.20
N HIS A 78 7.00 10.06 -4.38
CA HIS A 78 8.13 10.96 -4.52
C HIS A 78 9.49 10.23 -4.41
N LEU A 79 9.73 9.50 -3.31
CA LEU A 79 11.02 8.87 -3.02
C LEU A 79 11.24 7.57 -3.82
N ASN A 80 10.27 6.64 -3.79
CA ASN A 80 10.44 5.36 -4.45
C ASN A 80 10.28 5.48 -5.96
N LEU A 81 9.19 6.06 -6.44
CA LEU A 81 8.87 6.02 -7.87
C LEU A 81 9.63 7.10 -8.65
N CYS A 82 9.54 8.37 -8.26
CA CYS A 82 10.13 9.47 -9.01
C CYS A 82 11.65 9.57 -8.79
N VAL A 83 12.09 9.97 -7.59
CA VAL A 83 13.51 10.11 -7.23
C VAL A 83 14.23 8.82 -7.50
N GLY A 84 13.63 7.70 -7.09
CA GLY A 84 14.21 6.40 -7.27
C GLY A 84 14.37 5.93 -8.73
N THR A 85 13.56 6.42 -9.66
CA THR A 85 13.77 6.15 -11.10
C THR A 85 14.88 7.04 -11.66
N ILE A 86 14.90 8.33 -11.32
CA ILE A 86 15.92 9.29 -11.78
C ILE A 86 17.31 8.90 -11.24
N ALA A 87 17.39 8.54 -9.96
CA ALA A 87 18.63 8.18 -9.27
C ALA A 87 19.38 7.00 -9.93
N ARG A 88 18.68 6.10 -10.62
CA ARG A 88 19.33 5.00 -11.36
C ARG A 88 20.25 5.50 -12.48
N PHE A 89 19.94 6.65 -13.06
CA PHE A 89 20.67 7.21 -14.19
C PHE A 89 21.71 8.25 -13.76
N SER A 90 21.64 8.76 -12.53
CA SER A 90 22.45 9.92 -12.10
C SER A 90 23.96 9.67 -12.10
N ARG A 91 24.41 8.42 -11.90
CA ARG A 91 25.84 8.07 -11.97
C ARG A 91 26.47 8.36 -13.34
N GLU A 92 25.69 8.18 -14.41
CA GLU A 92 26.14 8.38 -15.80
C GLU A 92 25.64 9.73 -16.38
N ARG A 93 24.75 10.42 -15.66
CA ARG A 93 24.07 11.65 -16.07
C ARG A 93 24.14 12.72 -14.96
N PRO A 94 25.30 13.42 -14.82
CA PRO A 94 25.48 14.44 -13.79
C PRO A 94 24.49 15.61 -13.89
N ASP A 95 23.92 15.86 -15.08
CA ASP A 95 22.88 16.86 -15.32
C ASP A 95 21.60 16.61 -14.50
N LEU A 96 21.34 15.35 -14.09
CA LEU A 96 20.19 14.99 -13.26
C LEU A 96 20.36 15.41 -11.79
N MET A 97 21.58 15.73 -11.35
CA MET A 97 21.86 16.02 -9.94
C MET A 97 21.10 17.25 -9.44
N ALA A 98 20.99 18.31 -10.24
CA ALA A 98 20.22 19.49 -9.86
C ALA A 98 18.73 19.16 -9.62
N THR A 99 18.15 18.27 -10.43
CA THR A 99 16.76 17.81 -10.25
C THR A 99 16.62 16.95 -9.00
N LEU A 100 17.58 16.04 -8.76
CA LEU A 100 17.59 15.20 -7.55
C LEU A 100 17.75 16.03 -6.27
N GLU A 101 18.60 17.06 -6.28
CA GLU A 101 18.77 17.99 -5.16
C GLU A 101 17.50 18.82 -4.91
N GLU A 102 16.82 19.28 -5.96
CA GLU A 102 15.51 19.96 -5.84
C GLU A 102 14.46 19.03 -5.21
N LEU A 103 14.39 17.77 -5.66
CA LEU A 103 13.47 16.76 -5.16
C LEU A 103 13.78 16.36 -3.72
N LEU A 104 15.03 16.04 -3.37
CA LEU A 104 15.42 15.65 -2.01
C LEU A 104 15.27 16.79 -1.00
N ALA A 105 15.40 18.05 -1.43
CA ALA A 105 15.06 19.22 -0.62
C ALA A 105 13.54 19.49 -0.54
N PHE A 106 12.72 18.66 -1.21
CA PHE A 106 11.27 18.77 -1.32
C PHE A 106 10.82 20.17 -1.80
N LYS A 107 11.62 20.79 -2.68
CA LYS A 107 11.27 22.06 -3.36
C LYS A 107 10.27 21.82 -4.49
N ALA A 108 10.27 20.62 -5.05
CA ALA A 108 9.23 20.06 -5.89
C ALA A 108 8.84 18.67 -5.38
N CYS A 109 7.58 18.28 -5.57
CA CYS A 109 7.16 16.88 -5.37
C CYS A 109 7.33 16.11 -6.68
N GLY A 110 7.70 14.84 -6.52
CA GLY A 110 8.04 13.93 -7.60
C GLY A 110 6.87 13.01 -7.90
N GLU A 111 6.53 12.82 -9.16
CA GLU A 111 5.38 12.04 -9.61
C GLU A 111 5.80 10.96 -10.63
N PHE A 112 4.95 9.94 -10.80
CA PHE A 112 5.22 8.79 -11.67
C PHE A 112 4.04 8.51 -12.59
N MET A 113 4.15 8.94 -13.85
CA MET A 113 3.06 8.95 -14.82
C MET A 113 3.20 7.79 -15.82
N LEU A 114 2.85 6.60 -15.36
CA LEU A 114 2.79 5.38 -16.16
C LEU A 114 1.37 5.14 -16.71
N THR A 115 0.41 4.99 -15.79
CA THR A 115 -1.00 4.66 -16.07
C THR A 115 -1.69 5.70 -16.93
N GLU A 116 -2.51 5.23 -17.87
CA GLU A 116 -3.40 6.03 -18.70
C GLU A 116 -4.86 5.65 -18.44
N VAL A 117 -5.80 6.50 -18.84
CA VAL A 117 -7.24 6.23 -18.72
C VAL A 117 -7.63 4.92 -19.40
N GLY A 118 -7.06 4.64 -20.58
CA GLY A 118 -7.28 3.43 -21.34
C GLY A 118 -6.38 2.25 -20.94
N HIS A 119 -5.24 2.52 -20.28
CA HIS A 119 -4.20 1.52 -20.06
C HIS A 119 -3.67 1.52 -18.62
N GLY A 120 -3.92 0.41 -17.91
CA GLY A 120 -3.45 0.21 -16.54
C GLY A 120 -2.67 -1.10 -16.41
N LEU A 121 -3.40 -2.21 -16.39
CA LEU A 121 -2.83 -3.56 -16.30
C LEU A 121 -2.05 -3.95 -17.57
N ASP A 122 -2.31 -3.25 -18.66
CA ASP A 122 -1.69 -3.39 -19.97
C ASP A 122 -0.84 -2.17 -20.36
N ALA A 123 -0.27 -1.45 -19.38
CA ALA A 123 0.53 -0.23 -19.58
C ALA A 123 1.69 -0.32 -20.60
N ARG A 124 2.07 -1.52 -21.08
CA ARG A 124 2.97 -1.68 -22.23
C ARG A 124 2.38 -1.12 -23.53
N ASN A 125 1.05 -1.07 -23.63
CA ASN A 125 0.31 -0.56 -24.78
C ASN A 125 -0.11 0.90 -24.60
N LEU A 126 0.47 1.63 -23.64
CA LEU A 126 0.20 3.04 -23.45
C LEU A 126 0.38 3.83 -24.76
N GLU A 127 -0.34 4.93 -24.91
CA GLU A 127 -0.48 5.66 -26.16
C GLU A 127 0.14 7.05 -26.13
N THR A 128 0.48 7.63 -24.96
CA THR A 128 1.22 8.90 -24.90
C THR A 128 2.49 8.80 -25.72
N THR A 129 2.77 9.76 -26.60
CA THR A 129 3.95 9.75 -27.48
C THR A 129 4.95 10.83 -27.11
N ALA A 130 6.24 10.54 -27.33
CA ALA A 130 7.32 11.53 -27.35
C ALA A 130 8.03 11.40 -28.69
N THR A 131 7.78 12.34 -29.62
CA THR A 131 8.36 12.31 -30.97
C THR A 131 9.67 13.08 -30.97
N MET A 132 10.77 12.44 -31.40
CA MET A 132 12.07 13.07 -31.51
C MET A 132 12.15 13.97 -32.73
N GLU A 133 12.73 15.14 -32.52
CA GLU A 133 12.76 16.26 -33.43
C GLU A 133 14.14 16.37 -34.10
N ALA A 134 14.26 17.20 -35.13
CA ALA A 134 15.52 17.30 -35.89
C ALA A 134 16.71 17.82 -35.06
N ASP A 135 16.44 18.59 -34.01
CA ASP A 135 17.42 19.11 -33.05
C ASP A 135 17.69 18.16 -31.87
N GLY A 136 17.11 16.95 -31.88
CA GLY A 136 17.25 15.94 -30.83
C GLY A 136 16.34 16.13 -29.62
N SER A 137 15.57 17.23 -29.57
CA SER A 137 14.54 17.42 -28.55
C SER A 137 13.30 16.56 -28.84
N PHE A 138 12.29 16.59 -27.96
CA PHE A 138 11.10 15.77 -28.09
C PHE A 138 9.81 16.60 -28.00
N THR A 139 8.79 16.19 -28.72
CA THR A 139 7.42 16.69 -28.56
C THR A 139 6.57 15.63 -27.87
N LEU A 140 6.22 15.88 -26.61
CA LEU A 140 5.36 15.01 -25.79
C LEU A 140 3.88 15.34 -26.03
N ASN A 141 3.08 14.34 -26.36
CA ASN A 141 1.68 14.53 -26.72
C ASN A 141 0.77 13.39 -26.23
N THR A 142 -0.44 13.77 -25.84
CA THR A 142 -1.56 12.86 -25.56
C THR A 142 -2.44 12.78 -26.82
N PRO A 143 -2.38 11.67 -27.60
CA PRO A 143 -3.05 11.61 -28.91
C PRO A 143 -4.58 11.52 -28.83
N ASN A 144 -5.13 10.97 -27.74
CA ASN A 144 -6.55 10.79 -27.54
C ASN A 144 -6.92 10.81 -26.04
N ALA A 145 -8.20 10.83 -25.70
CA ALA A 145 -8.65 10.91 -24.31
C ALA A 145 -8.28 9.68 -23.45
N GLY A 146 -8.20 8.48 -24.05
CA GLY A 146 -7.74 7.25 -23.42
C GLY A 146 -6.26 7.30 -23.03
N ALA A 147 -5.45 8.03 -23.80
CA ALA A 147 -4.02 8.20 -23.56
C ALA A 147 -3.68 9.19 -22.42
N ALA A 148 -4.68 9.87 -21.83
CA ALA A 148 -4.43 10.80 -20.73
C ALA A 148 -3.87 10.07 -19.52
N LYS A 149 -2.82 10.60 -18.88
CA LYS A 149 -2.24 10.01 -17.67
C LYS A 149 -3.24 10.08 -16.53
N ALA A 150 -3.41 9.00 -15.78
CA ALA A 150 -4.46 8.88 -14.78
C ALA A 150 -3.90 8.47 -13.42
N MET A 151 -4.38 9.12 -12.36
CA MET A 151 -4.07 8.94 -10.93
C MET A 151 -2.97 9.84 -10.35
N PRO A 152 -1.74 9.96 -10.88
CA PRO A 152 -0.72 10.80 -10.27
C PRO A 152 -1.19 12.24 -10.04
N PRO A 153 -1.00 12.80 -8.84
CA PRO A 153 -1.22 14.20 -8.59
C PRO A 153 -0.44 15.10 -9.55
N SER A 154 -1.09 16.12 -10.10
CA SER A 154 -0.45 17.03 -11.05
C SER A 154 -0.92 18.48 -10.92
N SER A 155 -1.89 18.74 -10.04
CA SER A 155 -2.49 20.05 -9.89
C SER A 155 -1.57 21.00 -9.09
N PRO A 156 -1.76 22.32 -9.22
CA PRO A 156 -1.07 23.30 -8.38
C PRO A 156 -1.74 23.50 -7.01
N LEU A 157 -2.81 22.76 -6.67
CA LEU A 157 -3.63 23.00 -5.48
C LEU A 157 -2.84 22.91 -4.16
N ALA A 158 -1.76 22.13 -4.13
CA ALA A 158 -0.88 22.02 -2.98
C ALA A 158 0.04 23.23 -2.77
N GLY A 159 0.06 24.19 -3.71
CA GLY A 159 1.03 25.30 -3.67
C GLY A 159 2.48 24.83 -3.78
N MET A 160 2.73 23.72 -4.47
CA MET A 160 4.05 23.09 -4.58
C MET A 160 4.30 22.62 -6.01
N ALA A 161 5.54 22.85 -6.50
CA ALA A 161 5.94 22.48 -7.85
C ALA A 161 5.92 20.95 -8.04
N ARG A 162 5.80 20.52 -9.31
CA ARG A 162 5.73 19.10 -9.68
C ARG A 162 6.72 18.77 -10.78
N VAL A 163 7.51 17.72 -10.54
CA VAL A 163 8.35 17.05 -11.54
C VAL A 163 7.85 15.62 -11.65
N ALA A 164 7.68 15.10 -12.85
CA ALA A 164 7.21 13.76 -13.09
C ALA A 164 8.18 12.96 -13.95
N VAL A 165 8.23 11.65 -13.70
CA VAL A 165 8.70 10.69 -14.70
C VAL A 165 7.49 10.28 -15.54
N VAL A 166 7.43 10.75 -16.78
CA VAL A 166 6.37 10.45 -17.74
C VAL A 166 6.81 9.33 -18.66
N PHE A 167 6.02 8.25 -18.72
CA PHE A 167 6.27 7.14 -19.63
C PHE A 167 5.53 7.38 -20.95
N ALA A 168 6.27 7.39 -22.05
CA ALA A 168 5.73 7.65 -23.38
C ALA A 168 6.36 6.73 -24.43
N ARG A 169 5.59 6.42 -25.48
CA ARG A 169 6.04 5.79 -26.72
C ARG A 169 7.03 6.72 -27.43
N LEU A 170 8.32 6.36 -27.46
CA LEU A 170 9.33 7.15 -28.16
C LEU A 170 9.22 6.91 -29.68
N ILE A 171 9.04 7.98 -30.45
CA ILE A 171 8.97 7.93 -31.92
C ILE A 171 10.19 8.62 -32.51
N VAL A 172 10.97 7.92 -33.34
CA VAL A 172 12.21 8.43 -33.96
C VAL A 172 12.14 8.22 -35.47
N GLY A 173 12.06 9.31 -36.24
CA GLY A 173 11.94 9.21 -37.71
C GLY A 173 10.69 8.43 -38.16
N GLY A 174 9.61 8.50 -37.38
CA GLY A 174 8.37 7.74 -37.61
C GLY A 174 8.41 6.29 -37.09
N ASP A 175 9.55 5.80 -36.60
CA ASP A 175 9.70 4.46 -36.05
C ASP A 175 9.45 4.44 -34.54
N ASP A 176 8.73 3.43 -34.10
CA ASP A 176 8.34 3.21 -32.71
C ASP A 176 9.46 2.48 -31.96
N ARG A 177 10.02 3.15 -30.93
CA ARG A 177 11.15 2.67 -30.12
C ARG A 177 10.74 2.15 -28.74
N GLY A 178 9.46 1.83 -28.56
CA GLY A 178 8.91 1.35 -27.30
C GLY A 178 8.68 2.46 -26.27
N VAL A 179 8.25 2.04 -25.08
CA VAL A 179 7.96 2.93 -23.95
C VAL A 179 9.24 3.35 -23.24
N LYS A 180 9.47 4.66 -23.12
CA LYS A 180 10.63 5.25 -22.44
C LYS A 180 10.21 6.24 -21.34
N PRO A 181 11.00 6.40 -20.27
CA PRO A 181 10.77 7.39 -19.24
C PRO A 181 11.37 8.75 -19.58
N PHE A 182 10.63 9.83 -19.32
CA PHE A 182 11.05 11.22 -19.51
C PHE A 182 10.87 12.02 -18.22
N VAL A 183 11.86 12.84 -17.85
CA VAL A 183 11.73 13.83 -16.76
C VAL A 183 11.01 15.07 -17.30
N VAL A 184 9.88 15.42 -16.70
CA VAL A 184 9.02 16.51 -17.17
C VAL A 184 8.59 17.37 -15.99
N ARG A 185 8.75 18.70 -16.12
CA ARG A 185 8.15 19.64 -15.18
C ARG A 185 6.68 19.84 -15.54
N ILE A 186 5.81 19.63 -14.55
CA ILE A 186 4.36 19.57 -14.75
C ILE A 186 3.71 20.90 -14.39
N ASN A 187 4.14 21.50 -13.28
CA ASN A 187 3.67 22.79 -12.80
C ASN A 187 4.74 23.48 -11.93
N ASP A 188 4.56 24.77 -11.67
CA ASP A 188 5.50 25.60 -10.90
C ASP A 188 4.97 26.05 -9.53
N ALA A 189 4.04 25.28 -8.94
CA ALA A 189 3.24 25.62 -7.76
C ALA A 189 2.14 26.66 -7.98
N ARG A 190 2.25 27.54 -8.99
CA ARG A 190 1.27 28.62 -9.24
C ARG A 190 0.37 28.29 -10.42
N GLY A 191 0.91 27.62 -11.43
CA GLY A 191 0.18 27.23 -12.63
C GLY A 191 0.82 26.03 -13.32
N MET A 192 0.05 25.43 -14.23
CA MET A 192 0.52 24.33 -15.08
C MET A 192 1.56 24.85 -16.08
N CYS A 193 2.52 24.01 -16.46
CA CYS A 193 3.42 24.30 -17.55
C CYS A 193 2.69 24.34 -18.90
N ASP A 194 3.22 25.08 -19.87
CA ASP A 194 2.62 25.23 -21.19
C ASP A 194 2.36 23.87 -21.86
N GLY A 195 1.15 23.70 -22.39
CA GLY A 195 0.70 22.45 -23.00
C GLY A 195 0.35 21.33 -22.02
N VAL A 196 0.54 21.50 -20.71
CA VAL A 196 0.13 20.52 -19.68
C VAL A 196 -1.22 20.93 -19.09
N VAL A 197 -2.18 19.99 -19.03
CA VAL A 197 -3.47 20.24 -18.38
C VAL A 197 -3.76 19.16 -17.35
N SER A 198 -4.07 19.58 -16.12
CA SER A 198 -4.48 18.71 -15.02
C SER A 198 -5.98 18.86 -14.76
N ARG A 199 -6.68 17.72 -14.63
CA ARG A 199 -8.09 17.64 -14.22
C ARG A 199 -8.19 16.81 -12.96
N VAL A 200 -8.40 17.48 -11.84
CA VAL A 200 -8.48 16.85 -10.52
C VAL A 200 -9.70 15.95 -10.43
N LEU A 201 -9.49 14.72 -10.02
CA LEU A 201 -10.54 13.74 -9.74
C LEU A 201 -11.23 14.06 -8.41
N PRO A 202 -12.51 13.68 -8.25
CA PRO A 202 -13.19 13.78 -6.96
C PRO A 202 -12.44 13.02 -5.86
N VAL A 203 -12.56 13.51 -4.62
CA VAL A 203 -11.99 12.82 -3.46
C VAL A 203 -12.66 11.45 -3.30
N ARG A 204 -11.86 10.42 -3.03
CA ARG A 204 -12.38 9.07 -2.78
C ARG A 204 -13.14 9.05 -1.45
N ALA A 205 -14.24 8.31 -1.42
CA ALA A 205 -15.02 8.14 -0.21
C ALA A 205 -14.18 7.55 0.93
N GLY A 206 -14.27 8.14 2.12
CA GLY A 206 -13.60 7.65 3.33
C GLY A 206 -12.10 7.94 3.42
N THR A 207 -11.49 8.61 2.43
CA THR A 207 -10.04 8.92 2.46
C THR A 207 -9.77 10.39 2.77
N LYS A 208 -8.59 10.69 3.31
CA LYS A 208 -8.04 12.06 3.29
C LYS A 208 -7.87 12.53 1.84
N PRO A 209 -8.08 13.83 1.53
CA PRO A 209 -8.08 14.33 0.15
C PRO A 209 -6.67 14.33 -0.47
N LEU A 210 -6.60 13.91 -1.72
CA LEU A 210 -5.41 13.98 -2.57
C LEU A 210 -5.85 14.41 -3.97
N ASP A 211 -5.08 15.28 -4.63
CA ASP A 211 -5.36 15.81 -5.96
C ASP A 211 -5.01 14.83 -7.08
N HIS A 212 -5.40 13.55 -6.93
CA HIS A 212 -5.34 12.58 -8.02
C HIS A 212 -5.95 13.18 -9.28
N SER A 213 -5.26 13.05 -10.41
CA SER A 213 -5.58 13.85 -11.60
C SER A 213 -5.59 13.03 -12.89
N ILE A 214 -6.35 13.52 -13.87
CA ILE A 214 -6.20 13.17 -15.29
C ILE A 214 -5.35 14.26 -15.95
N THR A 215 -4.18 13.88 -16.48
CA THR A 215 -3.19 14.80 -17.04
C THR A 215 -3.03 14.57 -18.54
N THR A 216 -3.11 15.64 -19.32
CA THR A 216 -2.92 15.62 -20.77
C THR A 216 -1.77 16.53 -21.19
N PHE A 217 -1.03 16.12 -22.22
CA PHE A 217 0.05 16.89 -22.83
C PHE A 217 -0.34 17.28 -24.25
N HIS A 218 -0.20 18.55 -24.60
CA HIS A 218 -0.47 19.07 -25.94
C HIS A 218 0.81 19.68 -26.51
N ASN A 219 1.52 18.90 -27.33
CA ASN A 219 2.76 19.28 -28.00
C ASN A 219 3.80 19.92 -27.05
N VAL A 220 4.01 19.32 -25.88
CA VAL A 220 4.96 19.82 -24.87
C VAL A 220 6.39 19.56 -25.35
N ARG A 221 7.17 20.62 -25.53
CA ARG A 221 8.58 20.51 -25.95
C ARG A 221 9.46 20.10 -24.77
N LEU A 222 10.19 19.00 -24.91
CA LEU A 222 11.16 18.50 -23.94
C LEU A 222 12.56 18.57 -24.53
N GLN A 223 13.55 18.97 -23.73
CA GLN A 223 14.95 19.00 -24.16
C GLN A 223 15.51 17.57 -24.32
N PRO A 224 16.60 17.37 -25.09
CA PRO A 224 17.21 16.05 -25.27
C PRO A 224 17.50 15.32 -23.95
N GLU A 225 17.88 16.07 -22.91
CA GLU A 225 18.24 15.56 -21.59
C GLU A 225 17.03 14.98 -20.82
N ALA A 226 15.79 15.28 -21.24
CA ALA A 226 14.59 14.77 -20.58
C ALA A 226 14.49 13.24 -20.67
N LEU A 227 15.03 12.61 -21.71
CA LEU A 227 15.01 11.16 -21.87
C LEU A 227 15.94 10.49 -20.83
N LEU A 228 15.38 9.54 -20.07
CA LEU A 228 16.12 8.68 -19.16
C LEU A 228 16.48 7.35 -19.84
N GLY A 229 17.77 7.18 -20.14
CA GLY A 229 18.31 6.00 -20.81
C GLY A 229 18.49 6.18 -22.32
N SER A 230 18.50 5.08 -23.07
CA SER A 230 18.80 5.08 -24.51
C SER A 230 17.56 5.35 -25.38
N ALA A 231 17.76 6.11 -26.47
CA ALA A 231 16.78 6.27 -27.54
C ALA A 231 16.68 5.05 -28.48
N SER A 232 17.57 4.06 -28.32
CA SER A 232 17.54 2.82 -29.11
C SER A 232 16.33 1.96 -28.73
N ARG A 233 15.81 1.20 -29.70
CA ARG A 233 14.85 0.13 -29.43
C ARG A 233 15.57 -1.01 -28.72
N GLY A 234 15.03 -1.50 -27.61
CA GLY A 234 15.54 -2.71 -26.97
C GLY A 234 15.31 -3.96 -27.81
N ASN A 235 16.17 -4.98 -27.64
CA ASN A 235 16.03 -6.26 -28.33
C ASN A 235 14.76 -7.03 -27.89
N ASN A 236 14.33 -6.84 -26.64
CA ASN A 236 13.13 -7.41 -26.08
C ASN A 236 12.32 -6.32 -25.37
N GLU A 237 11.26 -5.86 -26.02
CA GLU A 237 10.41 -4.77 -25.55
C GLU A 237 9.80 -5.04 -24.16
N ARG A 238 9.46 -6.30 -23.84
CA ARG A 238 8.91 -6.65 -22.53
C ARG A 238 9.95 -6.51 -21.43
N GLU A 239 11.16 -6.98 -21.66
CA GLU A 239 12.25 -6.89 -20.68
C GLU A 239 12.68 -5.45 -20.47
N GLU A 240 12.80 -4.67 -21.56
CA GLU A 240 13.11 -3.26 -21.50
C GLU A 240 12.04 -2.47 -20.72
N PHE A 241 10.76 -2.69 -21.01
CA PHE A 241 9.67 -2.06 -20.27
C PHE A 241 9.75 -2.38 -18.77
N LEU A 242 9.91 -3.66 -18.41
CA LEU A 242 10.05 -4.08 -17.01
C LEU A 242 11.28 -3.48 -16.33
N ALA A 243 12.37 -3.29 -17.08
CA ALA A 243 13.57 -2.64 -16.59
C ALA A 243 13.35 -1.14 -16.34
N HIS A 244 12.53 -0.45 -17.15
CA HIS A 244 12.17 0.95 -16.96
C HIS A 244 11.22 1.15 -15.77
N ILE A 245 10.24 0.27 -15.58
CA ILE A 245 9.26 0.37 -14.48
C ILE A 245 9.68 -0.39 -13.20
N TRP A 246 10.95 -0.73 -13.04
CA TRP A 246 11.44 -1.62 -11.98
C TRP A 246 11.04 -1.17 -10.55
N ARG A 247 10.85 0.14 -10.34
CA ARG A 247 10.38 0.74 -9.09
C ARG A 247 8.97 0.33 -8.67
N VAL A 248 8.14 -0.12 -9.61
CA VAL A 248 6.82 -0.71 -9.35
C VAL A 248 6.96 -1.95 -8.45
N SER A 249 7.97 -2.79 -8.69
CA SER A 249 8.18 -3.99 -7.86
C SER A 249 8.65 -3.66 -6.45
N VAL A 250 9.38 -2.55 -6.27
CA VAL A 250 9.73 -2.01 -4.96
C VAL A 250 8.47 -1.44 -4.28
N GLY A 251 7.64 -0.72 -5.04
CA GLY A 251 6.34 -0.17 -4.62
C GLY A 251 5.38 -1.23 -4.11
N THR A 252 5.35 -2.40 -4.75
CA THR A 252 4.57 -3.58 -4.32
C THR A 252 4.85 -3.96 -2.87
N LEU A 253 6.11 -3.89 -2.43
CA LEU A 253 6.48 -4.10 -1.02
C LEU A 253 6.19 -2.86 -0.19
N SER A 254 6.72 -1.71 -0.60
CA SER A 254 6.77 -0.51 0.24
C SER A 254 5.36 0.03 0.59
N LEU A 255 4.44 0.07 -0.37
CA LEU A 255 3.04 0.43 -0.12
C LEU A 255 2.29 -0.64 0.68
N SER A 256 2.67 -1.91 0.54
CA SER A 256 2.05 -2.99 1.33
C SER A 256 2.49 -2.98 2.79
N ILE A 257 3.72 -2.55 3.11
CA ILE A 257 4.20 -2.39 4.50
C ILE A 257 3.33 -1.39 5.27
N MET A 258 2.88 -0.32 4.63
CA MET A 258 1.93 0.64 5.22
C MET A 258 0.63 -0.03 5.70
N GLY A 259 0.14 -1.06 5.01
CA GLY A 259 -1.01 -1.85 5.45
C GLY A 259 -0.75 -2.66 6.72
N VAL A 260 0.49 -3.11 6.92
CA VAL A 260 0.90 -3.78 8.17
C VAL A 260 0.88 -2.79 9.33
N SER A 261 1.37 -1.56 9.12
CA SER A 261 1.28 -0.48 10.11
C SER A 261 -0.18 -0.15 10.46
N ALA A 262 -1.04 -0.03 9.45
CA ALA A 262 -2.47 0.23 9.63
C ALA A 262 -3.15 -0.86 10.48
N ILE A 263 -2.89 -2.15 10.19
CA ILE A 263 -3.45 -3.27 10.96
C ILE A 263 -2.98 -3.22 12.43
N ARG A 264 -1.71 -2.88 12.68
CA ARG A 264 -1.16 -2.76 14.03
C ARG A 264 -1.81 -1.62 14.82
N VAL A 265 -1.91 -0.44 14.21
CA VAL A 265 -2.49 0.75 14.85
C VAL A 265 -3.98 0.56 15.09
N ALA A 266 -4.74 0.13 14.08
CA ALA A 266 -6.17 -0.14 14.22
C ALA A 266 -6.47 -1.25 15.23
N GLY A 267 -5.65 -2.31 15.27
CA GLY A 267 -5.74 -3.37 16.27
C GLY A 267 -5.56 -2.84 17.69
N CYS A 268 -4.60 -1.92 17.90
CA CYS A 268 -4.38 -1.26 19.19
C CYS A 268 -5.58 -0.38 19.59
N ILE A 269 -6.10 0.44 18.66
CA ILE A 269 -7.29 1.29 18.88
C ILE A 269 -8.48 0.44 19.31
N ALA A 270 -8.79 -0.63 18.57
CA ALA A 270 -9.92 -1.50 18.87
C ALA A 270 -9.73 -2.25 20.19
N ALA A 271 -8.49 -2.64 20.52
CA ALA A 271 -8.19 -3.30 21.79
C ALA A 271 -8.43 -2.37 22.99
N LEU A 272 -7.90 -1.13 22.94
CA LEU A 272 -8.12 -0.10 23.97
C LEU A 272 -9.62 0.19 24.15
N TYR A 273 -10.33 0.39 23.03
CA TYR A 273 -11.78 0.56 23.04
C TYR A 273 -12.50 -0.61 23.71
N SER A 274 -12.10 -1.84 23.37
CA SER A 274 -12.77 -3.04 23.85
C SER A 274 -12.54 -3.30 25.34
N GLN A 275 -11.38 -2.89 25.87
CA GLN A 275 -11.07 -2.98 27.29
C GLN A 275 -11.86 -1.97 28.13
N ARG A 276 -12.15 -0.77 27.60
CA ARG A 276 -12.92 0.25 28.32
C ARG A 276 -14.43 0.12 28.14
N ARG A 277 -14.90 -0.30 26.96
CA ARG A 277 -16.33 -0.25 26.62
C ARG A 277 -17.06 -1.33 27.39
N LEU A 278 -17.95 -0.92 28.30
CA LEU A 278 -18.72 -1.84 29.13
C LEU A 278 -20.15 -2.06 28.61
N VAL A 279 -20.62 -3.31 28.67
CA VAL A 279 -21.99 -3.73 28.37
C VAL A 279 -22.57 -4.57 29.51
N GLY A 280 -23.89 -4.69 29.58
CA GLY A 280 -24.61 -5.37 30.66
C GLY A 280 -25.34 -4.41 31.58
N ASP A 281 -26.20 -4.96 32.43
CA ASP A 281 -27.03 -4.20 33.38
C ASP A 281 -26.24 -3.94 34.68
N ARG A 282 -26.53 -4.67 35.76
CA ARG A 282 -25.93 -4.44 37.08
C ARG A 282 -24.44 -4.75 37.14
N ASN A 283 -23.98 -5.79 36.42
CA ASN A 283 -22.58 -6.18 36.35
C ASN A 283 -22.05 -5.85 34.95
N ARG A 284 -21.63 -4.60 34.76
CA ARG A 284 -21.08 -4.13 33.49
C ARG A 284 -19.73 -4.81 33.23
N LEU A 285 -19.61 -5.48 32.08
CA LEU A 285 -18.38 -6.17 31.67
C LEU A 285 -17.76 -5.48 30.46
N PRO A 286 -16.42 -5.34 30.41
CA PRO A 286 -15.72 -4.97 29.19
C PRO A 286 -16.07 -5.87 28.02
N ILE A 287 -16.31 -5.28 26.85
CA ILE A 287 -16.63 -6.07 25.64
C ILE A 287 -15.47 -6.98 25.22
N MET A 288 -14.24 -6.69 25.63
CA MET A 288 -13.08 -7.57 25.46
C MET A 288 -13.28 -8.98 26.04
N GLN A 289 -14.19 -9.15 27.01
CA GLN A 289 -14.46 -10.47 27.60
C GLN A 289 -15.23 -11.42 26.66
N PHE A 290 -15.85 -10.90 25.59
CA PHE A 290 -16.59 -11.73 24.64
C PHE A 290 -15.66 -12.25 23.55
N SER A 291 -15.69 -13.56 23.27
CA SER A 291 -14.87 -14.20 22.24
C SER A 291 -15.09 -13.62 20.83
N THR A 292 -16.28 -13.08 20.57
CA THR A 292 -16.60 -12.37 19.32
C THR A 292 -15.84 -11.04 19.17
N GLN A 293 -15.33 -10.47 20.26
CA GLN A 293 -14.54 -9.24 20.28
C GLN A 293 -13.03 -9.51 20.19
N GLN A 294 -12.58 -10.67 20.65
CA GLN A 294 -11.15 -11.03 20.79
C GLN A 294 -10.46 -11.36 19.45
N ARG A 295 -11.23 -11.58 18.38
CA ARG A 295 -10.80 -12.20 17.11
C ARG A 295 -9.97 -11.34 16.12
N PRO A 296 -9.73 -10.02 16.31
CA PRO A 296 -8.86 -9.28 15.39
C PRO A 296 -7.67 -8.58 16.06
N ILE A 297 -6.58 -9.27 16.41
CA ILE A 297 -5.35 -8.57 16.88
C ILE A 297 -4.08 -9.34 16.46
N LEU A 298 -3.70 -9.28 15.19
CA LEU A 298 -2.44 -9.90 14.72
C LEU A 298 -1.75 -9.07 13.64
N GLY A 299 -0.96 -8.09 14.07
CA GLY A 299 -0.04 -7.36 13.19
C GLY A 299 1.40 -7.87 13.24
N GLU A 300 1.80 -8.59 14.30
CA GLU A 300 3.20 -8.99 14.51
C GLU A 300 3.71 -10.00 13.48
N VAL A 301 2.90 -11.02 13.14
CA VAL A 301 3.26 -12.00 12.09
C VAL A 301 3.45 -11.31 10.75
N LEU A 302 2.56 -10.38 10.38
CA LEU A 302 2.68 -9.63 9.13
C LEU A 302 3.90 -8.69 9.14
N HIS A 303 4.29 -8.17 10.30
CA HIS A 303 5.48 -7.33 10.41
C HIS A 303 6.77 -8.15 10.32
N ALA A 304 6.82 -9.33 10.95
CA ALA A 304 7.92 -10.27 10.77
C ALA A 304 8.03 -10.70 9.30
N TYR A 305 6.89 -11.00 8.67
CA TYR A 305 6.83 -11.36 7.26
C TYR A 305 7.30 -10.22 6.37
N ALA A 306 6.91 -8.98 6.64
CA ALA A 306 7.38 -7.81 5.90
C ALA A 306 8.91 -7.66 5.94
N LYS A 307 9.53 -7.84 7.11
CA LYS A 307 11.01 -7.82 7.25
C LYS A 307 11.67 -8.92 6.46
N TRP A 308 11.13 -10.14 6.54
CA TRP A 308 11.61 -11.27 5.76
C TRP A 308 11.48 -11.02 4.26
N SER A 309 10.32 -10.53 3.80
CA SER A 309 10.09 -10.22 2.38
C SER A 309 11.02 -9.14 1.84
N VAL A 310 11.32 -8.11 2.63
CA VAL A 310 12.33 -7.10 2.27
C VAL A 310 13.72 -7.74 2.16
N GLY A 311 14.12 -8.55 3.15
CA GLY A 311 15.39 -9.27 3.13
C GLY A 311 15.56 -10.12 1.87
N GLU A 312 14.57 -10.97 1.58
CA GLU A 312 14.59 -11.82 0.39
C GLU A 312 14.49 -11.01 -0.93
N PHE A 313 13.77 -9.89 -0.96
CA PHE A 313 13.72 -9.02 -2.14
C PHE A 313 15.05 -8.32 -2.40
N THR A 314 15.79 -7.96 -1.36
CA THR A 314 17.13 -7.36 -1.50
C THR A 314 18.24 -8.39 -1.70
N ASN A 315 17.95 -9.68 -1.53
CA ASN A 315 18.92 -10.75 -1.71
C ASN A 315 19.29 -10.95 -3.20
N HIS A 316 20.50 -10.54 -3.57
CA HIS A 316 21.01 -10.63 -4.94
C HIS A 316 21.23 -12.07 -5.44
N ASN A 317 21.20 -13.07 -4.55
CA ASN A 317 21.23 -14.48 -4.96
C ASN A 317 19.92 -14.91 -5.64
N HIS A 318 18.82 -14.18 -5.43
CA HIS A 318 17.57 -14.40 -6.14
C HIS A 318 17.55 -13.68 -7.47
N ASN A 319 17.14 -14.40 -8.52
CA ASN A 319 16.86 -13.77 -9.80
C ASN A 319 15.67 -12.78 -9.68
N ALA A 320 15.50 -11.93 -10.69
CA ALA A 320 14.50 -10.87 -10.64
C ALA A 320 13.04 -11.40 -10.59
N ASP A 321 12.77 -12.59 -11.14
CA ASP A 321 11.44 -13.20 -11.11
C ASP A 321 11.08 -13.70 -9.70
N VAL A 322 12.01 -14.37 -9.01
CA VAL A 322 11.82 -14.82 -7.62
C VAL A 322 11.55 -13.63 -6.69
N ARG A 323 12.35 -12.57 -6.81
CA ARG A 323 12.16 -11.33 -6.02
C ARG A 323 10.79 -10.71 -6.25
N ARG A 324 10.34 -10.61 -7.50
CA ARG A 324 8.98 -10.13 -7.84
C ARG A 324 7.88 -11.05 -7.33
N GLY A 325 8.10 -12.37 -7.38
CA GLY A 325 7.19 -13.36 -6.84
C GLY A 325 7.00 -13.19 -5.33
N ILE A 326 8.08 -13.02 -4.58
CA ILE A 326 8.02 -12.74 -3.12
C ILE A 326 7.23 -11.46 -2.84
N ALA A 327 7.52 -10.37 -3.54
CA ALA A 327 6.79 -9.12 -3.39
C ALA A 327 5.28 -9.28 -3.68
N THR A 328 4.95 -10.06 -4.71
CA THR A 328 3.57 -10.38 -5.09
C THR A 328 2.84 -11.16 -3.99
N VAL A 329 3.44 -12.24 -3.49
CA VAL A 329 2.86 -13.05 -2.41
C VAL A 329 2.64 -12.20 -1.15
N PHE A 330 3.64 -11.38 -0.78
CA PHE A 330 3.54 -10.48 0.37
C PHE A 330 2.35 -9.53 0.23
N LYS A 331 2.26 -8.82 -0.90
CA LYS A 331 1.17 -7.89 -1.16
C LYS A 331 -0.19 -8.58 -1.11
N VAL A 332 -0.33 -9.73 -1.76
CA VAL A 332 -1.60 -10.47 -1.81
C VAL A 332 -2.07 -10.83 -0.40
N LEU A 333 -1.17 -11.31 0.46
CA LEU A 333 -1.51 -11.63 1.85
C LEU A 333 -1.88 -10.37 2.66
N VAL A 334 -1.11 -9.28 2.53
CA VAL A 334 -1.38 -8.05 3.31
C VAL A 334 -2.69 -7.39 2.87
N VAL A 335 -2.96 -7.30 1.57
CA VAL A 335 -4.24 -6.80 1.05
C VAL A 335 -5.41 -7.70 1.47
N ARG A 336 -5.22 -9.02 1.52
CA ARG A 336 -6.25 -9.92 2.06
C ARG A 336 -6.48 -9.70 3.56
N SER A 337 -5.41 -9.43 4.30
CA SER A 337 -5.43 -9.24 5.76
C SER A 337 -5.97 -7.87 6.17
N SER A 338 -5.82 -6.82 5.34
CA SER A 338 -6.37 -5.49 5.63
C SER A 338 -7.89 -5.44 5.68
N ARG A 339 -8.60 -6.48 5.20
CA ARG A 339 -10.04 -6.65 5.44
C ARG A 339 -10.39 -6.65 6.94
N LEU A 340 -9.45 -7.06 7.79
CA LEU A 340 -9.57 -6.97 9.25
C LEU A 340 -9.83 -5.54 9.73
N LEU A 341 -9.41 -4.50 9.00
CA LEU A 341 -9.66 -3.10 9.38
C LEU A 341 -11.17 -2.79 9.41
N HIS A 342 -11.95 -3.36 8.49
CA HIS A 342 -13.41 -3.18 8.49
C HIS A 342 -14.04 -3.93 9.66
N GLU A 343 -13.60 -5.16 9.91
CA GLU A 343 -14.06 -5.93 11.07
C GLU A 343 -13.73 -5.19 12.39
N LEU A 344 -12.53 -4.62 12.50
CA LEU A 344 -12.11 -3.78 13.64
C LEU A 344 -13.00 -2.55 13.84
N ALA A 345 -13.38 -1.88 12.75
CA ALA A 345 -14.31 -0.75 12.81
C ALA A 345 -15.68 -1.18 13.33
N GLU A 346 -16.22 -2.30 12.84
CA GLU A 346 -17.49 -2.87 13.31
C GLU A 346 -17.44 -3.23 14.80
N ARG A 347 -16.30 -3.76 15.28
CA ARG A 347 -16.06 -4.05 16.71
C ARG A 347 -16.03 -2.80 17.59
N CYS A 348 -15.82 -1.62 17.01
CA CYS A 348 -15.93 -0.34 17.70
C CYS A 348 -17.35 0.26 17.65
N GLY A 349 -18.32 -0.43 17.06
CA GLY A 349 -19.68 0.05 16.86
C GLY A 349 -19.73 1.28 15.97
N TRP A 350 -20.72 2.16 16.17
CA TRP A 350 -20.88 3.36 15.34
C TRP A 350 -19.66 4.27 15.35
N GLN A 351 -18.89 4.32 16.45
CA GLN A 351 -17.69 5.17 16.56
C GLN A 351 -16.60 4.74 15.57
N GLY A 352 -16.47 3.44 15.30
CA GLY A 352 -15.49 2.92 14.34
C GLY A 352 -15.76 3.34 12.89
N LEU A 353 -17.00 3.76 12.58
CA LEU A 353 -17.41 4.19 11.25
C LEU A 353 -16.99 5.62 10.90
N TYR A 354 -16.43 6.38 11.85
CA TYR A 354 -16.03 7.77 11.63
C TYR A 354 -14.52 7.89 11.43
N ALA A 355 -14.11 8.65 10.40
CA ALA A 355 -12.72 8.79 10.01
C ALA A 355 -11.81 9.37 11.11
N HIS A 356 -12.32 10.23 12.00
CA HIS A 356 -11.55 10.78 13.12
C HIS A 356 -11.07 9.71 14.11
N ASN A 357 -11.69 8.52 14.09
CA ASN A 357 -11.27 7.36 14.87
C ASN A 357 -10.27 6.46 14.15
N GLN A 358 -9.71 6.95 13.03
CA GLN A 358 -8.64 6.37 12.20
C GLN A 358 -8.99 5.05 11.48
N ILE A 359 -9.66 4.10 12.12
CA ILE A 359 -9.79 2.72 11.60
C ILE A 359 -10.40 2.68 10.20
N THR A 360 -11.58 3.28 10.00
CA THR A 360 -12.24 3.25 8.68
C THR A 360 -11.48 4.07 7.63
N GLU A 361 -10.80 5.15 8.03
CA GLU A 361 -10.00 5.97 7.11
C GLU A 361 -8.78 5.19 6.61
N LEU A 362 -8.06 4.54 7.53
CA LEU A 362 -6.98 3.61 7.19
C LEU A 362 -7.46 2.50 6.25
N ALA A 363 -8.65 1.95 6.50
CA ALA A 363 -9.24 0.91 5.65
C ALA A 363 -9.52 1.43 4.23
N SER A 364 -10.21 2.56 4.12
CA SER A 364 -10.56 3.18 2.84
C SER A 364 -9.32 3.64 2.06
N THR A 365 -8.35 4.25 2.72
CA THR A 365 -7.13 4.74 2.06
C THR A 365 -6.28 3.56 1.56
N PHE A 366 -6.06 2.53 2.40
CA PHE A 366 -5.26 1.36 2.04
C PHE A 366 -5.91 0.49 0.94
N GLN A 367 -7.23 0.54 0.76
CA GLN A 367 -7.92 -0.19 -0.31
C GLN A 367 -7.33 0.12 -1.70
N GLY A 368 -6.79 1.32 -1.91
CA GLY A 368 -6.09 1.67 -3.15
C GLY A 368 -4.91 0.75 -3.50
N ASN A 369 -4.25 0.16 -2.49
CA ASN A 369 -3.14 -0.78 -2.70
C ASN A 369 -3.58 -2.11 -3.33
N SER A 370 -4.88 -2.42 -3.36
CA SER A 370 -5.38 -3.59 -4.08
C SER A 370 -5.21 -3.50 -5.60
N VAL A 371 -5.09 -2.28 -6.14
CA VAL A 371 -4.98 -1.98 -7.58
C VAL A 371 -3.68 -1.27 -7.96
N ALA A 372 -3.14 -0.39 -7.11
CA ALA A 372 -1.86 0.29 -7.34
C ALA A 372 -0.71 -0.72 -7.38
N GLU A 373 0.35 -0.50 -8.15
CA GLU A 373 1.50 -1.41 -8.28
C GLU A 373 1.11 -2.85 -8.69
N GLY A 374 0.07 -2.96 -9.51
CA GLY A 374 -0.46 -4.21 -10.05
C GLY A 374 -1.67 -4.72 -9.27
N ASP A 375 -2.78 -4.90 -9.97
CA ASP A 375 -4.00 -5.47 -9.40
C ASP A 375 -3.73 -6.87 -8.81
N THR A 376 -4.19 -7.08 -7.57
CA THR A 376 -3.92 -8.31 -6.81
C THR A 376 -4.38 -9.59 -7.52
N LEU A 377 -5.48 -9.56 -8.28
CA LEU A 377 -5.92 -10.72 -9.04
C LEU A 377 -5.00 -10.97 -10.24
N VAL A 378 -4.69 -9.92 -11.01
CA VAL A 378 -3.85 -10.05 -12.21
C VAL A 378 -2.42 -10.46 -11.89
N ILE A 379 -1.80 -9.90 -10.85
CA ILE A 379 -0.46 -10.31 -10.43
C ILE A 379 -0.47 -11.74 -9.85
N SER A 380 -1.56 -12.16 -9.21
CA SER A 380 -1.73 -13.55 -8.75
C SER A 380 -1.85 -14.51 -9.92
N ILE A 381 -2.64 -14.15 -10.95
CA ILE A 381 -2.75 -14.93 -12.18
C ILE A 381 -1.37 -15.10 -12.82
N ARG A 382 -0.63 -14.00 -13.01
CA ARG A 382 0.72 -14.05 -13.57
C ARG A 382 1.62 -14.98 -12.77
N LEU A 383 1.74 -14.76 -11.46
CA LEU A 383 2.61 -15.54 -10.59
C LEU A 383 2.22 -17.02 -10.61
N ALA A 384 0.95 -17.34 -10.39
CA ALA A 384 0.48 -18.72 -10.38
C ALA A 384 0.75 -19.42 -11.72
N SER A 385 0.45 -18.76 -12.86
CA SER A 385 0.77 -19.32 -14.17
C SER A 385 2.27 -19.57 -14.36
N GLU A 386 3.13 -18.64 -13.94
CA GLU A 386 4.60 -18.78 -14.03
C GLU A 386 5.12 -19.97 -13.17
N LEU A 387 4.59 -20.14 -11.96
CA LEU A 387 4.92 -21.26 -11.07
C LEU A 387 4.41 -22.60 -11.61
N LEU A 388 3.17 -22.66 -12.09
CA LEU A 388 2.58 -23.88 -12.65
C LEU A 388 3.24 -24.31 -13.97
N MET A 389 3.91 -23.41 -14.66
CA MET A 389 4.75 -23.68 -15.83
C MET A 389 6.21 -24.01 -15.45
N SER A 390 6.55 -24.05 -14.16
CA SER A 390 7.89 -24.30 -13.65
C SER A 390 8.94 -23.34 -14.21
N ARG A 391 8.57 -22.07 -14.46
CA ARG A 391 9.52 -21.05 -14.95
C ARG A 391 10.56 -20.69 -13.90
N TYR A 392 10.16 -20.70 -12.62
CA TYR A 392 10.99 -20.55 -11.44
C TYR A 392 10.23 -21.11 -10.23
N GLY A 393 10.92 -21.28 -9.10
CA GLY A 393 10.33 -21.67 -7.82
C GLY A 393 10.44 -20.55 -6.79
N LEU A 394 9.50 -20.51 -5.85
CA LEU A 394 9.58 -19.67 -4.66
C LEU A 394 10.28 -20.42 -3.51
N PRO A 395 10.71 -19.72 -2.43
CA PRO A 395 11.26 -20.36 -1.24
C PRO A 395 10.36 -21.49 -0.71
N GLN A 396 10.93 -22.68 -0.59
CA GLN A 396 10.23 -23.90 -0.19
C GLN A 396 9.90 -23.90 1.31
N PRO A 397 8.90 -24.71 1.75
CA PRO A 397 8.57 -24.86 3.16
C PRO A 397 9.77 -25.35 3.98
N THR A 398 10.06 -24.69 5.11
CA THR A 398 11.07 -25.16 6.07
C THR A 398 10.58 -26.36 6.89
N ASP A 399 9.26 -26.48 7.04
CA ASP A 399 8.59 -27.62 7.67
C ASP A 399 7.42 -28.08 6.77
N PRO A 400 7.67 -29.02 5.84
CA PRO A 400 6.65 -29.52 4.92
C PRO A 400 5.48 -30.22 5.62
N THR A 401 5.62 -30.59 6.89
CA THR A 401 4.58 -31.29 7.67
C THR A 401 3.65 -30.34 8.42
N GLY A 402 3.97 -29.03 8.44
CA GLY A 402 3.11 -28.02 9.05
C GLY A 402 1.79 -27.85 8.31
N SER A 403 0.71 -27.54 9.04
CA SER A 403 -0.65 -27.44 8.49
C SER A 403 -0.73 -26.49 7.29
N LEU A 404 -0.09 -25.32 7.37
CA LEU A 404 -0.10 -24.32 6.29
C LEU A 404 0.78 -24.73 5.09
N ALA A 405 1.85 -25.50 5.32
CA ALA A 405 2.69 -26.01 4.23
C ALA A 405 1.94 -27.10 3.44
N MET A 406 1.23 -27.98 4.14
CA MET A 406 0.34 -28.96 3.50
C MET A 406 -0.81 -28.29 2.75
N TYR A 407 -1.38 -27.22 3.31
CA TYR A 407 -2.40 -26.41 2.63
C TYR A 407 -1.87 -25.75 1.35
N GLU A 408 -0.68 -25.12 1.41
CA GLU A 408 -0.02 -24.59 0.21
C GLU A 408 0.17 -25.66 -0.86
N ALA A 409 0.71 -26.82 -0.48
CA ALA A 409 0.96 -27.92 -1.41
C ALA A 409 -0.34 -28.43 -2.05
N GLY A 410 -1.39 -28.65 -1.25
CA GLY A 410 -2.70 -29.11 -1.75
C GLY A 410 -3.35 -28.11 -2.70
N MET A 411 -3.31 -26.81 -2.36
CA MET A 411 -3.83 -25.76 -3.24
C MET A 411 -3.08 -25.70 -4.57
N ILE A 412 -1.75 -25.83 -4.57
CA ILE A 412 -0.95 -25.89 -5.80
C ILE A 412 -1.31 -27.13 -6.61
N GLU A 413 -1.45 -28.30 -5.97
CA GLU A 413 -1.80 -29.55 -6.64
C GLU A 413 -3.17 -29.48 -7.33
N GLU A 414 -4.18 -28.97 -6.63
CA GLU A 414 -5.53 -28.83 -7.17
C GLU A 414 -5.57 -27.90 -8.38
N VAL A 415 -4.87 -26.77 -8.34
CA VAL A 415 -4.82 -25.83 -9.48
C VAL A 415 -3.97 -26.40 -10.63
N ALA A 416 -2.91 -27.15 -10.31
CA ALA A 416 -2.13 -27.85 -11.31
C ALA A 416 -2.94 -28.93 -12.04
N ARG A 417 -3.81 -29.64 -11.31
CA ARG A 417 -4.75 -30.63 -11.87
C ARG A 417 -5.72 -29.95 -12.85
N ASP A 418 -6.33 -28.84 -12.46
CA ASP A 418 -7.23 -28.07 -13.32
C ASP A 418 -6.53 -27.52 -14.57
N LYS A 419 -5.29 -27.05 -14.42
CA LYS A 419 -4.46 -26.65 -15.56
C LYS A 419 -4.26 -27.82 -16.53
N ASN A 420 -3.87 -28.99 -16.03
CA ASN A 420 -3.57 -30.13 -16.88
C ASN A 420 -4.82 -30.60 -17.64
N LEU A 421 -5.99 -30.62 -16.99
CA LEU A 421 -7.28 -30.88 -17.64
C LEU A 421 -7.59 -29.84 -18.71
N ALA A 422 -7.45 -28.54 -18.40
CA ALA A 422 -7.72 -27.46 -19.34
C ALA A 422 -6.82 -27.49 -20.59
N LEU A 423 -5.54 -27.86 -20.42
CA LEU A 423 -4.59 -28.01 -21.52
C LEU A 423 -4.85 -29.28 -22.34
N GLY A 424 -5.36 -30.34 -21.73
CA GLY A 424 -5.77 -31.57 -22.43
C GLY A 424 -6.94 -31.34 -23.39
N ASP A 425 -7.92 -30.52 -23.00
CA ASP A 425 -9.14 -30.28 -23.81
C ASP A 425 -8.96 -29.22 -24.91
N SER A 426 -8.17 -28.17 -24.64
CA SER A 426 -8.08 -26.98 -25.51
C SER A 426 -6.67 -26.61 -25.98
N GLY A 427 -5.63 -27.22 -25.43
CA GLY A 427 -4.22 -26.97 -25.76
C GLY A 427 -3.70 -25.56 -25.44
N SER A 428 -4.52 -24.64 -24.91
CA SER A 428 -4.18 -23.22 -24.83
C SER A 428 -4.35 -22.64 -23.43
N LEU A 429 -3.30 -21.99 -22.92
CA LEU A 429 -3.33 -21.14 -21.73
C LEU A 429 -4.24 -19.89 -21.88
N ARG A 430 -4.77 -19.66 -23.09
CA ARG A 430 -5.76 -18.61 -23.40
C ARG A 430 -7.12 -19.19 -23.78
N GLY A 431 -7.31 -20.50 -23.62
CA GLY A 431 -8.58 -21.17 -23.91
C GLY A 431 -9.63 -20.92 -22.84
N THR A 432 -10.90 -21.06 -23.21
CA THR A 432 -12.06 -20.87 -22.32
C THR A 432 -12.00 -21.78 -21.09
N THR A 433 -11.54 -23.02 -21.22
CA THR A 433 -11.41 -23.95 -20.10
C THR A 433 -10.38 -23.48 -19.07
N TYR A 434 -9.21 -22.99 -19.52
CA TYR A 434 -8.21 -22.42 -18.61
C TYR A 434 -8.73 -21.16 -17.92
N ASN A 435 -9.42 -20.30 -18.69
CA ASN A 435 -10.07 -19.10 -18.17
C ASN A 435 -11.09 -19.39 -17.07
N ASN A 436 -11.88 -20.46 -17.22
CA ASN A 436 -12.97 -20.78 -16.28
C ASN A 436 -12.50 -21.59 -15.07
N SER A 437 -11.53 -22.49 -15.25
CA SER A 437 -11.13 -23.43 -14.19
C SER A 437 -9.87 -22.98 -13.43
N VAL A 438 -8.93 -22.30 -14.08
CA VAL A 438 -7.62 -21.98 -13.46
C VAL A 438 -7.55 -20.55 -12.96
N LEU A 439 -7.87 -19.56 -13.80
CA LEU A 439 -7.72 -18.15 -13.45
C LEU A 439 -8.43 -17.74 -12.15
N PRO A 440 -9.67 -18.20 -11.85
CA PRO A 440 -10.37 -17.86 -10.62
C PRO A 440 -9.67 -18.38 -9.35
N ARG A 441 -8.85 -19.44 -9.49
CA ARG A 441 -8.18 -20.11 -8.37
C ARG A 441 -6.79 -19.54 -8.07
N CYS A 442 -6.18 -18.84 -9.02
CA CYS A 442 -4.81 -18.32 -8.91
C CYS A 442 -4.60 -17.45 -7.66
N ARG A 443 -5.56 -16.58 -7.32
CA ARG A 443 -5.46 -15.74 -6.12
C ARG A 443 -5.46 -16.57 -4.84
N ALA A 444 -6.35 -17.56 -4.72
CA ALA A 444 -6.40 -18.42 -3.53
C ALA A 444 -5.10 -19.24 -3.36
N MET A 445 -4.54 -19.74 -4.46
CA MET A 445 -3.24 -20.42 -4.47
C MET A 445 -2.12 -19.50 -3.95
N VAL A 446 -2.05 -18.25 -4.43
CA VAL A 446 -1.05 -17.27 -3.98
C VAL A 446 -1.27 -16.84 -2.53
N GLU A 447 -2.54 -16.72 -2.09
CA GLU A 447 -2.87 -16.46 -0.69
C GLU A 447 -2.39 -17.61 0.22
N ALA A 448 -2.54 -18.88 -0.18
CA ALA A 448 -2.06 -20.04 0.58
C ALA A 448 -0.53 -20.05 0.74
N ILE A 449 0.20 -19.76 -0.35
CA ILE A 449 1.67 -19.59 -0.31
C ILE A 449 2.02 -18.51 0.72
N GLY A 450 1.35 -17.35 0.66
CA GLY A 450 1.61 -16.24 1.57
C GLY A 450 1.36 -16.57 3.04
N GLN A 451 0.28 -17.30 3.35
CA GLN A 451 -0.03 -17.72 4.71
C GLN A 451 1.11 -18.57 5.30
N ARG A 452 1.61 -19.56 4.54
CA ARG A 452 2.76 -20.35 4.98
C ARG A 452 4.03 -19.49 5.11
N MET A 453 4.36 -18.68 4.11
CA MET A 453 5.57 -17.83 4.16
C MET A 453 5.56 -16.92 5.39
N ALA A 454 4.41 -16.32 5.70
CA ALA A 454 4.28 -15.40 6.83
C ALA A 454 4.45 -16.10 8.17
N TYR A 455 3.83 -17.28 8.33
CA TYR A 455 3.99 -18.10 9.54
C TYR A 455 5.45 -18.50 9.75
N GLU A 456 6.12 -19.00 8.71
CA GLU A 456 7.51 -19.43 8.81
C GLU A 456 8.49 -18.27 9.02
N ALA A 457 8.27 -17.13 8.36
CA ALA A 457 9.05 -15.92 8.58
C ALA A 457 8.96 -15.45 10.04
N ALA A 458 7.75 -15.44 10.60
CA ALA A 458 7.52 -15.08 12.00
C ALA A 458 8.14 -16.10 12.97
N ARG A 459 8.03 -17.40 12.67
CA ARG A 459 8.67 -18.46 13.45
C ARG A 459 10.20 -18.34 13.43
N ALA A 460 10.79 -18.09 12.27
CA ALA A 460 12.24 -17.99 12.08
C ALA A 460 12.85 -16.78 12.80
N GLN A 461 12.10 -15.69 12.97
CA GLN A 461 12.58 -14.53 13.71
C GLN A 461 12.79 -14.82 15.21
N GLY A 462 12.10 -15.82 15.76
CA GLY A 462 12.31 -16.33 17.13
C GLY A 462 11.87 -15.41 18.27
N ASN A 463 11.38 -14.20 17.97
CA ASN A 463 10.92 -13.21 18.96
C ASN A 463 9.40 -13.03 19.00
N ILE A 464 8.66 -13.76 18.18
CA ILE A 464 7.19 -13.77 18.15
C ILE A 464 6.69 -14.81 19.15
N ALA A 465 5.74 -14.44 20.00
CA ALA A 465 5.19 -15.35 21.01
C ALA A 465 4.52 -16.58 20.34
N PRO A 466 4.71 -17.80 20.86
CA PRO A 466 4.06 -19.01 20.31
C PRO A 466 2.54 -18.88 20.21
N GLU A 467 1.90 -18.18 21.13
CA GLU A 467 0.46 -17.92 21.16
C GLU A 467 0.02 -17.08 19.96
N VAL A 468 0.83 -16.08 19.56
CA VAL A 468 0.59 -15.23 18.37
C VAL A 468 0.67 -16.08 17.10
N LEU A 469 1.70 -16.94 16.99
CA LEU A 469 1.84 -17.86 15.86
C LEU A 469 0.68 -18.85 15.78
N ASN A 470 0.25 -19.40 16.92
CA ASN A 470 -0.86 -20.34 16.99
C ASN A 470 -2.19 -19.68 16.56
N VAL A 471 -2.49 -18.47 17.03
CA VAL A 471 -3.70 -17.74 16.59
C VAL A 471 -3.64 -17.44 15.09
N PHE A 472 -2.48 -17.07 14.55
CA PHE A 472 -2.33 -16.85 13.11
C PHE A 472 -2.59 -18.13 12.31
N GLU A 473 -2.01 -19.25 12.71
CA GLU A 473 -2.23 -20.55 12.06
C GLU A 473 -3.72 -20.93 12.09
N LYS A 474 -4.36 -20.89 13.28
CA LYS A 474 -5.78 -21.27 13.40
C LYS A 474 -6.71 -20.32 12.64
N SER A 475 -6.39 -19.02 12.60
CA SER A 475 -7.14 -18.04 11.81
C SER A 475 -7.00 -18.28 10.30
N CYS A 476 -5.85 -18.78 9.83
CA CYS A 476 -5.69 -19.19 8.43
C CYS A 476 -6.51 -20.45 8.13
N ILE A 477 -6.49 -21.44 9.02
CA ILE A 477 -7.30 -22.67 8.90
C ILE A 477 -8.80 -22.35 8.80
N GLN A 478 -9.29 -21.39 9.60
CA GLN A 478 -10.69 -21.00 9.60
C GLN A 478 -11.15 -20.22 8.36
N LYS A 479 -10.22 -19.77 7.50
CA LYS A 479 -10.57 -19.17 6.21
C LYS A 479 -10.98 -20.20 5.16
N ASP A 480 -10.52 -21.43 5.30
CA ASP A 480 -10.86 -22.54 4.40
C ASP A 480 -11.05 -23.87 5.16
N PRO A 481 -11.99 -23.93 6.11
CA PRO A 481 -12.16 -25.10 6.96
C PRO A 481 -12.58 -26.35 6.16
N SER A 482 -13.12 -26.18 4.96
CA SER A 482 -13.51 -27.28 4.09
C SER A 482 -12.30 -28.09 3.64
N TRP A 483 -11.25 -27.43 3.14
CA TRP A 483 -10.01 -28.11 2.73
C TRP A 483 -9.41 -28.92 3.89
N PHE A 484 -9.30 -28.31 5.08
CA PHE A 484 -8.71 -28.97 6.25
C PHE A 484 -9.55 -30.17 6.71
N VAL A 485 -10.89 -30.08 6.67
CA VAL A 485 -11.77 -31.21 7.01
C VAL A 485 -11.61 -32.35 6.00
N GLU A 486 -11.57 -32.06 4.70
CA GLU A 486 -11.38 -33.06 3.64
C GLU A 486 -10.02 -33.77 3.76
N HIS A 487 -9.00 -33.08 4.26
CA HIS A 487 -7.66 -33.61 4.47
C HIS A 487 -7.42 -34.17 5.89
N GLY A 488 -8.49 -34.38 6.67
CA GLY A 488 -8.41 -35.12 7.94
C GLY A 488 -7.88 -34.32 9.15
N HIS A 489 -7.85 -32.99 9.09
CA HIS A 489 -7.40 -32.14 10.20
C HIS A 489 -8.42 -31.98 11.34
N GLY A 490 -9.53 -32.72 11.30
CA GLY A 490 -10.58 -32.71 12.32
C GLY A 490 -11.93 -32.25 11.79
N THR A 491 -12.92 -32.17 12.66
CA THR A 491 -14.26 -31.69 12.31
C THR A 491 -14.32 -30.16 12.33
N ARG A 492 -15.31 -29.57 11.65
CA ARG A 492 -15.56 -28.11 11.73
C ARG A 492 -15.70 -27.60 13.17
N SER A 493 -16.28 -28.40 14.07
CA SER A 493 -16.37 -28.02 15.49
C SER A 493 -15.01 -28.04 16.16
N ALA A 494 -14.21 -29.09 15.94
CA ALA A 494 -12.87 -29.21 16.52
C ALA A 494 -11.97 -28.04 16.09
N LEU A 495 -11.96 -27.70 14.80
CA LEU A 495 -11.20 -26.56 14.28
C LEU A 495 -11.63 -25.23 14.94
N ARG A 496 -12.93 -25.05 15.17
CA ARG A 496 -13.46 -23.84 15.83
C ARG A 496 -13.07 -23.79 17.30
N ASP A 497 -13.09 -24.93 17.98
CA ASP A 497 -12.69 -25.03 19.39
C ASP A 497 -11.18 -24.81 19.56
N ASP A 498 -10.36 -25.27 18.60
CA ASP A 498 -8.93 -24.96 18.54
C ASP A 498 -8.65 -23.46 18.40
N GLU A 499 -9.36 -22.79 17.49
CA GLU A 499 -9.24 -21.34 17.32
C GLU A 499 -9.63 -20.60 18.61
N ASN A 500 -10.75 -20.98 19.23
CA ASN A 500 -11.19 -20.39 20.50
C ASN A 500 -10.15 -20.56 21.63
N ARG A 501 -9.53 -21.75 21.73
CA ARG A 501 -8.43 -22.00 22.67
C ARG A 501 -7.22 -21.12 22.37
N ALA A 502 -6.86 -20.97 21.10
CA ALA A 502 -5.74 -20.13 20.70
C ALA A 502 -5.93 -18.68 21.15
N TYR A 503 -7.12 -18.10 20.91
CA TYR A 503 -7.44 -16.74 21.39
C TYR A 503 -7.46 -16.63 22.92
N SER A 504 -8.01 -17.64 23.60
CA SER A 504 -8.05 -17.67 25.08
C SER A 504 -6.65 -17.65 25.68
N ASN A 505 -5.70 -18.34 25.06
CA ASN A 505 -4.30 -18.36 25.49
C ASN A 505 -3.56 -17.07 25.15
N LEU A 506 -3.94 -16.37 24.06
CA LEU A 506 -3.35 -15.09 23.66
C LEU A 506 -3.81 -13.94 24.56
N LEU A 507 -5.07 -13.95 25.02
CA LEU A 507 -5.71 -12.82 25.70
C LEU A 507 -4.90 -12.25 26.90
N PRO A 508 -4.30 -13.07 27.78
CA PRO A 508 -3.47 -12.56 28.88
C PRO A 508 -2.23 -11.78 28.42
N LEU A 509 -1.73 -12.02 27.21
CA LEU A 509 -0.54 -11.38 26.65
C LEU A 509 -0.86 -10.05 25.95
N LEU A 510 -2.15 -9.75 25.74
CA LEU A 510 -2.57 -8.61 24.92
C LEU A 510 -1.97 -7.26 25.36
N PRO A 511 -1.92 -6.89 26.66
CA PRO A 511 -1.28 -5.64 27.08
C PRO A 511 0.18 -5.53 26.62
N THR A 512 0.96 -6.60 26.82
CA THR A 512 2.37 -6.67 26.38
C THR A 512 2.52 -6.58 24.87
N LEU A 513 1.62 -7.22 24.11
CA LEU A 513 1.62 -7.15 22.64
C LEU A 513 1.28 -5.75 22.14
N MET A 514 0.38 -5.03 22.82
CA MET A 514 0.03 -3.65 22.48
C MET A 514 1.19 -2.69 22.75
N GLU A 515 1.93 -2.88 23.84
CA GLU A 515 3.16 -2.12 24.13
C GLU A 515 4.22 -2.36 23.04
N ARG A 516 4.49 -3.63 22.70
CA ARG A 516 5.45 -4.01 21.64
C ARG A 516 5.05 -3.54 20.25
N ALA A 517 3.76 -3.31 20.02
CA ALA A 517 3.27 -2.80 18.76
C ALA A 517 3.79 -1.37 18.46
N ASN A 518 4.34 -0.65 19.45
CA ASN A 518 4.82 0.73 19.31
C ASN A 518 3.81 1.61 18.55
N ALA A 519 2.51 1.36 18.78
CA ALA A 519 1.41 1.94 18.02
C ALA A 519 0.79 3.14 18.74
N LYS A 520 0.91 3.21 20.07
CA LYS A 520 0.20 4.17 20.92
C LYS A 520 0.48 5.62 20.51
N ASP A 521 1.74 5.94 20.24
CA ASP A 521 2.16 7.29 19.85
C ASP A 521 1.57 7.74 18.51
N TYR A 522 1.03 6.82 17.70
CA TYR A 522 0.43 7.08 16.38
C TYR A 522 -1.11 7.10 16.43
N ILE A 523 -1.71 6.91 17.60
CA ILE A 523 -3.16 6.98 17.78
C ILE A 523 -3.56 8.45 18.00
N THR A 524 -4.59 8.91 17.28
CA THR A 524 -5.32 10.17 17.47
C THR A 524 -6.82 9.93 17.67
N ALA A 525 -7.26 8.67 17.60
CA ALA A 525 -8.67 8.30 17.73
C ALA A 525 -9.20 8.64 19.13
N PRO A 526 -10.13 9.61 19.29
CA PRO A 526 -10.67 9.98 20.59
C PRO A 526 -11.42 8.83 21.28
N LEU A 527 -11.83 7.80 20.52
CA LEU A 527 -12.45 6.60 21.10
C LEU A 527 -11.51 5.74 21.95
N VAL A 528 -10.24 6.07 22.14
CA VAL A 528 -9.37 5.25 23.01
C VAL A 528 -9.43 5.67 24.48
N GLU A 529 -9.74 6.94 24.77
CA GLU A 529 -9.85 7.48 26.13
C GLU A 529 -11.22 8.15 26.37
N GLU A 530 -11.70 8.16 27.62
CA GLU A 530 -13.01 8.75 27.94
C GLU A 530 -12.98 10.28 27.90
N GLY A 531 -11.93 10.89 28.47
CA GLY A 531 -11.72 12.34 28.44
C GLY A 531 -11.60 12.89 27.02
N ASP A 532 -10.83 12.22 26.15
CA ASP A 532 -10.66 12.61 24.76
C ASP A 532 -11.98 12.61 23.98
N MET A 533 -12.85 11.62 24.23
CA MET A 533 -14.16 11.55 23.59
C MET A 533 -15.09 12.67 24.08
N GLU A 534 -15.08 12.97 25.38
CA GLU A 534 -15.86 14.10 25.92
C GLU A 534 -15.39 15.43 25.34
N ASP A 535 -14.07 15.65 25.28
CA ASP A 535 -13.49 16.86 24.72
C ASP A 535 -13.74 16.96 23.21
N PHE A 536 -13.68 15.84 22.48
CA PHE A 536 -14.07 15.77 21.08
C PHE A 536 -15.54 16.18 20.87
N ILE A 537 -16.47 15.62 21.67
CA ILE A 537 -17.90 15.95 21.57
C ILE A 537 -18.14 17.45 21.78
N LYS A 538 -17.47 18.09 22.74
CA LYS A 538 -17.56 19.54 22.99
C LYS A 538 -17.10 20.39 21.80
N THR A 539 -16.33 19.82 20.87
CA THR A 539 -15.90 20.53 19.65
C THR A 539 -16.88 20.41 18.49
N LEU A 540 -17.89 19.55 18.60
CA LEU A 540 -18.87 19.34 17.52
C LEU A 540 -19.87 20.50 17.46
N PRO A 541 -20.35 20.88 16.26
CA PRO A 541 -21.46 21.81 16.13
C PRO A 541 -22.70 21.27 16.85
N ALA A 542 -23.26 22.06 17.78
CA ALA A 542 -24.47 21.74 18.52
C ALA A 542 -25.65 22.62 18.07
N PHE A 543 -26.83 22.02 17.91
CA PHE A 543 -28.05 22.69 17.48
C PHE A 543 -29.13 22.53 18.56
N GLY A 544 -29.68 23.64 19.05
CA GLY A 544 -30.68 23.69 20.14
C GLY A 544 -32.07 24.16 19.71
N ALA A 545 -33.00 24.28 20.67
CA ALA A 545 -34.44 24.48 20.42
C ALA A 545 -34.87 25.87 19.85
N ARG A 546 -33.95 26.72 19.38
CA ARG A 546 -34.28 27.96 18.65
C ARG A 546 -33.49 28.06 17.35
N THR A 547 -34.21 28.38 16.29
CA THR A 547 -33.92 28.02 14.90
C THR A 547 -32.91 28.89 14.14
N ASP A 548 -32.20 29.84 14.75
CA ASP A 548 -31.21 30.67 14.02
C ASP A 548 -29.89 30.95 14.76
N ASP A 549 -29.65 30.37 15.94
CA ASP A 549 -28.38 30.53 16.67
C ASP A 549 -27.68 29.19 16.86
N VAL A 550 -26.50 29.04 16.26
CA VAL A 550 -25.54 27.98 16.62
C VAL A 550 -25.31 28.07 18.12
N VAL A 551 -25.72 27.05 18.88
CA VAL A 551 -25.41 26.97 20.31
C VAL A 551 -23.93 26.65 20.41
N ALA A 552 -23.09 27.69 20.37
CA ALA A 552 -21.69 27.54 20.70
C ALA A 552 -21.60 27.20 22.19
N GLU A 553 -21.57 25.90 22.53
CA GLU A 553 -21.04 25.48 23.81
C GLU A 553 -19.58 25.95 23.85
N ARG A 554 -19.35 27.07 24.55
CA ARG A 554 -18.01 27.63 24.71
C ARG A 554 -17.14 26.55 25.36
N ALA A 555 -16.12 26.10 24.62
CA ALA A 555 -15.04 25.29 25.17
C ALA A 555 -14.55 25.92 26.49
N PRO A 556 -14.24 25.11 27.52
CA PRO A 556 -13.75 25.63 28.78
C PRO A 556 -12.48 26.45 28.53
N LYS A 557 -12.49 27.72 28.96
CA LYS A 557 -11.30 28.58 28.93
C LYS A 557 -10.19 27.85 29.69
N SER A 558 -9.11 27.52 29.01
CA SER A 558 -7.87 27.12 29.66
C SER A 558 -7.50 28.22 30.67
N ARG A 559 -7.31 27.82 31.94
CA ARG A 559 -6.66 28.69 32.91
C ARG A 559 -5.18 28.73 32.55
N LEU A 560 -4.68 29.95 32.39
CA LEU A 560 -3.29 30.34 32.15
C LEU A 560 -2.31 29.61 33.07
#